data_AF-A0A1F5L2J1-F1
#
_entry.id   AF-A0A1F5L2J1-F1
#
_cell.length_a   1.000
_cell.length_b   1.000
_cell.length_c   1.000
_cell.angle_alpha   90.00
_cell.angle_beta   90.00
_cell.angle_gamma   90.00
#
_symmetry.space_group_name_H-M   'P 1'
#
loop_
_entity.id
_entity.type
_entity.pdbx_description
1 polymer ?
#
loop_
_entity_poly.entity_id
_entity_poly.type
_entity_poly.pdbx_seq_one_letter_code
_entity_poly.pdbx_strand_id
1 'polypeptide(L)'
;MKYFRPIFRCEVEGAAETQRVASGKDANVDAVIVTTTEDVSGYRIKASPRLVDRWLDLTVRVAGSAPVFLFIIAGLLLWALMGIHFGNSDVWVAAISDVQAILCYVFDSFLMRQLLREYSEQREAMVEIQSRCNSHHRMIASVKKKLGAEGIRHVVEKCHDEPLNPLDHGLRTQGLFARCIIVFAKTFGHIISAGLYWVCIFIWLGFGPRCNWSNRWQLYINDATSALMVLVFAFLACLRECYADYTNTCLDAIFRLDSTLEKELRRLTEDDLPNQMEVILPPKENFLQVVIFYYADIIGTLVGIVFLVMVMIAWAAVGPVFHFNSNWWLLIGTYAGLVGLFDSFVLRNIQGKVHQYINGQISIVEKGDMGLFAGLSMAIPSAGSTKHPSLSQRVSRWMDAVSSHLSMVITGFFLTIGCLVASSAMKWSLTGQLISNVPPSIIETFFMLILITGQNDAEASAHIDLTNIYYRRQRLLSFMQHAKKFCEDHELSKDVAVPAQ
;
A
#
# COMPACT_ATOMS: atom_id res chain seq x y z
N MET A 1 11.51 9.01 29.48
CA MET A 1 11.33 8.98 28.01
C MET A 1 10.83 7.59 27.62
N LYS A 2 9.56 7.46 27.20
CA LYS A 2 9.11 6.23 26.52
C LYS A 2 9.87 6.19 25.18
N TYR A 3 10.72 5.18 25.00
CA TYR A 3 11.52 5.03 23.78
C TYR A 3 10.59 4.97 22.57
N PHE A 4 10.85 5.81 21.56
CA PHE A 4 10.19 5.76 20.26
C PHE A 4 10.36 4.34 19.69
N ARG A 5 9.26 3.69 19.29
CA ARG A 5 9.26 2.37 18.66
C ARG A 5 8.70 2.52 17.25
N PRO A 6 9.42 2.04 16.22
CA PRO A 6 8.96 2.14 14.85
C PRO A 6 7.75 1.25 14.63
N ILE A 7 6.88 1.60 13.69
CA ILE A 7 5.59 0.92 13.42
C ILE A 7 5.75 -0.60 13.24
N PHE A 8 6.83 -1.04 12.58
CA PHE A 8 7.17 -2.46 12.38
C PHE A 8 7.50 -3.24 13.66
N ARG A 9 7.76 -2.55 14.77
CA ARG A 9 8.13 -3.12 16.07
C ARG A 9 7.03 -2.99 17.12
N CYS A 10 5.89 -2.41 16.74
CA CYS A 10 4.71 -2.37 17.58
C CYS A 10 3.90 -3.65 17.41
N GLU A 11 3.53 -4.24 18.55
CA GLU A 11 2.48 -5.26 18.63
C GLU A 11 1.16 -4.61 18.23
N VAL A 12 0.33 -5.35 17.49
CA VAL A 12 -1.04 -4.93 17.22
C VAL A 12 -1.96 -5.94 17.84
N GLU A 13 -2.79 -5.43 18.72
CA GLU A 13 -3.84 -6.19 19.36
C GLU A 13 -5.17 -5.68 18.79
N GLY A 14 -6.07 -6.61 18.46
CA GLY A 14 -7.40 -6.28 17.97
C GLY A 14 -8.39 -7.41 18.22
N ALA A 15 -9.60 -7.03 18.60
CA ALA A 15 -10.76 -7.91 18.58
C ALA A 15 -11.78 -7.28 17.64
N ALA A 16 -12.37 -8.10 16.77
CA ALA A 16 -13.42 -7.61 15.89
C ALA A 16 -14.70 -7.33 16.67
N GLU A 17 -15.43 -6.29 16.26
CA GLU A 17 -16.69 -5.93 16.90
C GLU A 17 -17.69 -7.10 16.85
N THR A 18 -18.15 -7.50 18.03
CA THR A 18 -19.07 -8.63 18.22
C THR A 18 -20.48 -8.25 17.77
N GLN A 19 -21.04 -9.03 16.85
CA GLN A 19 -22.40 -8.81 16.37
C GLN A 19 -23.41 -9.37 17.38
N ARG A 20 -24.26 -8.52 17.97
CA ARG A 20 -25.30 -8.96 18.92
C ARG A 20 -26.57 -9.37 18.21
N VAL A 21 -27.20 -10.46 18.67
CA VAL A 21 -28.53 -10.87 18.24
C VAL A 21 -29.52 -10.46 19.34
N ALA A 22 -30.52 -9.64 19.02
CA ALA A 22 -31.56 -9.29 19.98
C ALA A 22 -32.36 -10.55 20.32
N SER A 23 -32.25 -11.02 21.56
CA SER A 23 -33.09 -12.11 22.07
C SER A 23 -34.50 -11.56 22.30
N GLY A 24 -35.52 -12.18 21.70
CA GLY A 24 -36.92 -11.73 21.69
C GLY A 24 -37.63 -11.72 23.06
N LYS A 25 -36.91 -11.65 24.18
CA LYS A 25 -37.47 -11.56 25.54
C LYS A 25 -37.56 -10.15 26.11
N ASP A 26 -36.93 -9.15 25.47
CA ASP A 26 -36.95 -7.75 25.92
C ASP A 26 -37.79 -6.83 25.01
N ALA A 27 -38.83 -7.37 24.38
CA ALA A 27 -39.77 -6.60 23.57
C ALA A 27 -40.86 -5.96 24.44
N ASN A 28 -40.48 -5.24 25.50
CA ASN A 28 -41.43 -4.34 26.18
C ASN A 28 -40.76 -3.27 27.05
N VAL A 29 -39.89 -2.42 26.50
CA VAL A 29 -39.81 -1.01 26.92
C VAL A 29 -39.44 -0.15 25.71
N ASP A 30 -40.39 0.73 25.37
CA ASP A 30 -40.31 1.94 24.56
C ASP A 30 -39.95 1.87 23.07
N ALA A 31 -41.03 1.92 22.30
CA ALA A 31 -41.08 2.30 20.91
C ALA A 31 -40.52 3.73 20.68
N VAL A 32 -39.30 3.79 20.13
CA VAL A 32 -38.93 4.85 19.19
C VAL A 32 -38.51 4.17 17.90
N ILE A 33 -39.35 4.36 16.90
CA ILE A 33 -39.21 3.87 15.54
C ILE A 33 -37.86 4.36 14.98
N VAL A 34 -36.91 3.43 14.84
CA VAL A 34 -35.87 3.48 13.81
C VAL A 34 -35.88 2.12 13.13
N THR A 35 -36.73 1.98 12.12
CA THR A 35 -36.51 1.02 11.04
C THR A 35 -35.21 1.39 10.33
N THR A 36 -34.08 0.82 10.77
CA THR A 36 -32.85 0.76 9.98
C THR A 36 -32.53 -0.69 9.65
N THR A 37 -32.59 -0.99 8.36
CA THR A 37 -32.12 -2.23 7.73
C THR A 37 -30.58 -2.36 7.71
N GLU A 38 -29.82 -1.76 8.65
CA GLU A 38 -28.35 -1.61 8.53
C GLU A 38 -27.55 -1.80 9.82
N ASP A 39 -27.73 -2.91 10.53
CA ASP A 39 -26.95 -3.20 11.76
C ASP A 39 -25.90 -4.29 11.50
N VAL A 40 -25.05 -4.06 10.49
CA VAL A 40 -23.90 -4.92 10.13
C VAL A 40 -22.64 -4.06 10.09
N SER A 41 -21.69 -4.35 10.97
CA SER A 41 -20.44 -3.59 11.06
C SER A 41 -19.59 -3.77 9.79
N GLY A 42 -19.39 -2.68 9.05
CA GLY A 42 -18.46 -2.61 7.90
C GLY A 42 -17.04 -2.25 8.33
N TYR A 43 -16.11 -2.22 7.39
CA TYR A 43 -14.73 -1.82 7.68
C TYR A 43 -14.67 -0.32 7.96
N ARG A 44 -14.07 0.07 9.08
CA ARG A 44 -13.84 1.47 9.44
C ARG A 44 -12.35 1.71 9.63
N ILE A 45 -11.80 2.62 8.82
CA ILE A 45 -10.41 3.06 8.97
C ILE A 45 -10.29 3.75 10.33
N LYS A 46 -9.40 3.24 11.20
CA LYS A 46 -9.15 3.84 12.50
C LYS A 46 -8.27 5.07 12.31
N ALA A 47 -8.77 6.23 12.74
CA ALA A 47 -7.98 7.45 12.71
C ALA A 47 -6.81 7.37 13.70
N SER A 48 -5.63 7.82 13.30
CA SER A 48 -4.46 7.90 14.18
C SER A 48 -4.81 8.61 15.50
N PRO A 49 -4.35 8.15 16.67
CA PRO A 49 -4.73 8.74 17.95
C PRO A 49 -4.21 10.18 18.14
N ARG A 50 -3.11 10.54 17.45
CA ARG A 50 -2.48 11.86 17.60
C ARG A 50 -3.00 12.82 16.54
N LEU A 51 -3.43 14.02 16.98
CA LEU A 51 -3.94 15.06 16.08
C LEU A 51 -2.93 15.43 14.98
N VAL A 52 -1.65 15.55 15.35
CA VAL A 52 -0.56 15.85 14.41
C VAL A 52 -0.45 14.81 13.30
N ASP A 53 -0.54 13.53 13.66
CA ASP A 53 -0.52 12.45 12.68
C ASP A 53 -1.73 12.51 11.75
N ARG A 54 -2.92 12.86 12.26
CA ARG A 54 -4.12 13.06 11.40
C ARG A 54 -3.96 14.19 10.39
N TRP A 55 -3.39 15.32 10.82
CA TRP A 55 -3.12 16.46 9.91
C TRP A 55 -2.12 16.09 8.83
N LEU A 56 -1.08 15.34 9.20
CA LEU A 56 -0.08 14.84 8.27
C LEU A 56 -0.71 13.84 7.28
N ASP A 57 -1.50 12.88 7.76
CA ASP A 57 -2.20 11.91 6.91
C ASP A 57 -3.17 12.57 5.93
N LEU A 58 -3.86 13.64 6.36
CA LEU A 58 -4.71 14.46 5.48
C LEU A 58 -3.89 15.16 4.40
N THR A 59 -2.75 15.75 4.79
CA THR A 59 -1.85 16.45 3.84
C THR A 59 -1.31 15.48 2.79
N VAL A 60 -0.87 14.30 3.21
CA VAL A 60 -0.38 13.24 2.33
C VAL A 60 -1.48 12.75 1.38
N ARG A 61 -2.71 12.58 1.88
CA ARG A 61 -3.87 12.20 1.07
C ARG A 61 -4.21 13.27 0.01
N VAL A 62 -4.15 14.54 0.38
CA VAL A 62 -4.34 15.65 -0.56
C VAL A 62 -3.22 15.66 -1.60
N ALA A 63 -1.97 15.44 -1.21
CA ALA A 63 -0.83 15.39 -2.14
C ALA A 63 -0.94 14.26 -3.18
N GLY A 64 -1.51 13.11 -2.80
CA GLY A 64 -1.81 12.00 -3.73
C GLY A 64 -3.12 12.17 -4.53
N SER A 65 -3.86 13.26 -4.35
CA SER A 65 -5.16 13.42 -5.00
C SER A 65 -5.06 13.76 -6.50
N ALA A 66 -6.11 13.41 -7.26
CA ALA A 66 -6.21 13.70 -8.68
C ALA A 66 -6.00 15.20 -9.04
N PRO A 67 -6.59 16.17 -8.31
CA PRO A 67 -6.38 17.59 -8.60
C PRO A 67 -4.91 18.03 -8.47
N VAL A 68 -4.21 17.55 -7.43
CA VAL A 68 -2.79 17.89 -7.22
C VAL A 68 -1.93 17.28 -8.32
N PHE A 69 -2.20 16.03 -8.70
CA PHE A 69 -1.50 15.39 -9.81
C PHE A 69 -1.68 16.16 -11.14
N LEU A 70 -2.91 16.55 -11.47
CA LEU A 70 -3.20 17.34 -12.68
C LEU A 70 -2.54 18.73 -12.63
N PHE A 71 -2.49 19.35 -11.46
CA PHE A 71 -1.79 20.61 -11.25
C PHE A 71 -0.28 20.47 -11.51
N ILE A 72 0.36 19.40 -11.03
CA ILE A 72 1.78 19.12 -11.29
C ILE A 72 2.02 18.89 -12.79
N ILE A 73 1.16 18.13 -13.47
CA ILE A 73 1.24 17.95 -14.93
C ILE A 73 1.13 19.30 -15.64
N ALA A 74 0.16 20.15 -15.26
CA ALA A 74 0.00 21.47 -15.85
C ALA A 74 1.26 22.34 -15.65
N GLY A 75 1.87 22.28 -14.46
CA GLY A 75 3.14 22.95 -14.16
C GLY A 75 4.30 22.47 -15.03
N LEU A 76 4.45 21.14 -15.18
CA LEU A 76 5.48 20.55 -16.04
C LEU A 76 5.27 20.91 -17.52
N LEU A 77 4.02 20.90 -18.00
CA LEU A 77 3.68 21.31 -19.37
C LEU A 77 3.97 22.79 -19.59
N LEU A 78 3.60 23.66 -18.65
CA LEU A 78 3.90 25.09 -18.72
C LEU A 78 5.41 25.33 -18.77
N TRP A 79 6.17 24.64 -17.90
CA TRP A 79 7.62 24.72 -17.92
C TRP A 79 8.21 24.22 -19.25
N ALA A 80 7.76 23.09 -19.78
CA ALA A 80 8.24 22.56 -21.06
C ALA A 80 7.95 23.51 -22.23
N LEU A 81 6.74 24.11 -22.27
CA LEU A 81 6.36 25.07 -23.31
C LEU A 81 7.15 26.37 -23.21
N MET A 82 7.39 26.88 -22.00
CA MET A 82 8.24 28.06 -21.78
C MET A 82 9.72 27.77 -22.11
N GLY A 83 10.17 26.53 -21.93
CA GLY A 83 11.51 26.07 -22.30
C GLY A 83 11.85 26.24 -23.78
N ILE A 84 10.85 26.28 -24.67
CA ILE A 84 11.04 26.57 -26.10
C ILE A 84 11.70 27.95 -26.30
N HIS A 85 11.32 28.94 -25.48
CA HIS A 85 11.87 30.30 -25.57
C HIS A 85 13.07 30.51 -24.64
N PHE A 86 13.01 29.97 -23.42
CA PHE A 86 13.99 30.25 -22.36
C PHE A 86 15.07 29.18 -22.17
N GLY A 87 15.03 28.06 -22.89
CA GLY A 87 15.93 26.92 -22.71
C GLY A 87 17.42 27.20 -22.95
N ASN A 88 17.76 28.33 -23.58
CA ASN A 88 19.14 28.78 -23.72
C ASN A 88 19.73 29.39 -22.43
N SER A 89 18.90 29.75 -21.45
CA SER A 89 19.34 30.27 -20.17
C SER A 89 19.75 29.14 -19.22
N ASP A 90 20.96 29.18 -18.67
CA ASP A 90 21.41 28.24 -17.63
C ASP A 90 20.53 28.34 -16.37
N VAL A 91 19.99 29.53 -16.07
CA VAL A 91 19.08 29.74 -14.92
C VAL A 91 17.75 29.02 -15.13
N TRP A 92 17.21 29.02 -16.36
CA TRP A 92 15.95 28.33 -16.67
C TRP A 92 16.09 26.80 -16.53
N VAL A 93 17.19 26.27 -17.06
CA VAL A 93 17.52 24.83 -17.02
C VAL A 93 17.85 24.38 -15.58
N ALA A 94 18.44 25.24 -14.76
CA ALA A 94 18.70 24.93 -13.35
C ALA A 94 17.43 25.02 -12.48
N ALA A 95 16.54 25.98 -12.73
CA ALA A 95 15.40 26.25 -11.85
C ALA A 95 14.45 25.06 -11.66
N ILE A 96 14.20 24.27 -12.70
CA ILE A 96 13.36 23.06 -12.61
C ILE A 96 14.02 21.96 -11.76
N SER A 97 15.35 21.85 -11.79
CA SER A 97 16.09 20.94 -10.93
C SER A 97 15.86 21.25 -9.46
N ASP A 98 15.75 22.53 -9.11
CA ASP A 98 15.60 22.93 -7.71
C ASP A 98 14.17 22.81 -7.23
N VAL A 99 13.21 23.16 -8.10
CA VAL A 99 11.79 22.86 -7.85
C VAL A 99 11.62 21.35 -7.66
N GLN A 100 12.24 20.54 -8.54
CA GLN A 100 12.24 19.09 -8.40
C GLN A 100 12.87 18.64 -7.09
N ALA A 101 14.04 19.15 -6.71
CA ALA A 101 14.73 18.78 -5.49
C ALA A 101 13.85 18.96 -4.25
N ILE A 102 13.15 20.10 -4.16
CA ILE A 102 12.22 20.40 -3.08
C ILE A 102 11.04 19.43 -3.11
N LEU A 103 10.43 19.24 -4.30
CA LEU A 103 9.28 18.36 -4.45
C LEU A 103 9.62 16.90 -4.13
N CYS A 104 10.76 16.39 -4.59
CA CYS A 104 11.15 14.99 -4.37
C CYS A 104 11.37 14.71 -2.90
N TYR A 105 12.03 15.61 -2.18
CA TYR A 105 12.17 15.46 -0.73
C TYR A 105 10.82 15.40 0.01
N VAL A 106 9.87 16.26 -0.39
CA VAL A 106 8.50 16.22 0.14
C VAL A 106 7.83 14.89 -0.20
N PHE A 107 7.90 14.48 -1.46
CA PHE A 107 7.24 13.27 -1.95
C PHE A 107 7.88 11.98 -1.41
N ASP A 108 9.19 11.94 -1.16
CA ASP A 108 9.85 10.82 -0.48
C ASP A 108 9.28 10.62 0.92
N SER A 109 9.15 11.72 1.67
CA SER A 109 8.53 11.71 2.99
C SER A 109 7.07 11.25 2.93
N PHE A 110 6.31 11.74 1.94
CA PHE A 110 4.91 11.37 1.76
C PHE A 110 4.73 9.93 1.31
N LEU A 111 5.53 9.43 0.37
CA LEU A 111 5.50 8.04 -0.09
C LEU A 111 5.87 7.08 1.03
N MET A 112 6.87 7.41 1.83
CA MET A 112 7.22 6.63 3.01
C MET A 112 6.05 6.60 4.00
N ARG A 113 5.40 7.75 4.26
CA ARG A 113 4.22 7.80 5.13
C ARG A 113 3.04 7.02 4.58
N GLN A 114 2.73 7.12 3.29
CA GLN A 114 1.68 6.33 2.65
C GLN A 114 1.91 4.84 2.86
N LEU A 115 3.16 4.38 2.66
CA LEU A 115 3.54 2.97 2.82
C LEU A 115 3.38 2.48 4.26
N LEU A 116 3.81 3.29 5.23
CA LEU A 116 3.67 2.96 6.65
C LEU A 116 2.21 2.96 7.10
N ARG A 117 1.39 3.88 6.59
CA ARG A 117 -0.04 3.95 6.84
C ARG A 117 -0.75 2.73 6.29
N GLU A 118 -0.53 2.42 5.00
CA GLU A 118 -1.10 1.25 4.33
C GLU A 118 -0.76 -0.05 5.09
N TYR A 119 0.50 -0.22 5.50
CA TYR A 119 0.91 -1.36 6.30
C TYR A 119 0.17 -1.45 7.65
N SER A 120 -0.01 -0.32 8.34
CA SER A 120 -0.72 -0.30 9.63
C SER A 120 -2.20 -0.65 9.44
N GLU A 121 -2.87 -0.02 8.47
CA GLU A 121 -4.29 -0.22 8.18
C GLU A 121 -4.59 -1.67 7.77
N GLN A 122 -3.80 -2.24 6.86
CA GLN A 122 -3.95 -3.62 6.43
C GLN A 122 -3.65 -4.61 7.57
N ARG A 123 -2.62 -4.35 8.39
CA ARG A 123 -2.31 -5.21 9.54
C ARG A 123 -3.46 -5.22 10.55
N GLU A 124 -4.02 -4.05 10.88
CA GLU A 124 -5.19 -3.96 11.76
C GLU A 124 -6.40 -4.71 11.19
N ALA A 125 -6.68 -4.55 9.90
CA ALA A 125 -7.75 -5.29 9.22
C ALA A 125 -7.54 -6.81 9.30
N MET A 126 -6.31 -7.29 9.10
CA MET A 126 -5.99 -8.71 9.22
C MET A 126 -6.17 -9.25 10.64
N VAL A 127 -5.83 -8.49 11.69
CA VAL A 127 -6.08 -8.90 13.08
C VAL A 127 -7.57 -9.12 13.32
N GLU A 128 -8.41 -8.20 12.87
CA GLU A 128 -9.86 -8.30 13.06
C GLU A 128 -10.46 -9.48 12.27
N ILE A 129 -10.00 -9.71 11.03
CA ILE A 129 -10.41 -10.89 10.26
C ILE A 129 -9.97 -12.19 10.96
N GLN A 130 -8.76 -12.25 11.50
CA GLN A 130 -8.28 -13.42 12.26
C GLN A 130 -9.13 -13.66 13.52
N SER A 131 -9.42 -12.59 14.27
CA SER A 131 -10.29 -12.62 15.46
C SER A 131 -11.67 -13.20 15.15
N ARG A 132 -12.31 -12.75 14.05
CA ARG A 132 -13.59 -13.34 13.60
C ARG A 132 -13.45 -14.77 13.13
N CYS A 133 -12.39 -15.10 12.39
CA CYS A 133 -12.17 -16.46 11.89
C CYS A 133 -12.07 -17.49 13.02
N ASN A 134 -11.47 -17.11 14.15
CA ASN A 134 -11.40 -17.96 15.33
C ASN A 134 -12.77 -18.14 16.00
N SER A 135 -13.57 -17.09 16.10
CA SER A 135 -14.97 -17.19 16.54
C SER A 135 -15.82 -18.06 15.60
N HIS A 136 -15.64 -17.90 14.28
CA HIS A 136 -16.30 -18.73 13.27
C HIS A 136 -15.95 -20.20 13.44
N HIS A 137 -14.68 -20.56 13.67
CA HIS A 137 -14.29 -21.94 13.98
C HIS A 137 -15.05 -22.53 15.15
N ARG A 138 -15.11 -21.80 16.27
CA ARG A 138 -15.82 -22.24 17.47
C ARG A 138 -17.30 -22.47 17.19
N MET A 139 -17.96 -21.51 16.56
CA MET A 139 -19.40 -21.58 16.27
C MET A 139 -19.72 -22.66 15.22
N ILE A 140 -18.93 -22.76 14.16
CA ILE A 140 -19.09 -23.79 13.13
C ILE A 140 -18.93 -25.20 13.70
N ALA A 141 -18.03 -25.40 14.66
CA ALA A 141 -17.90 -26.68 15.36
C ALA A 141 -19.19 -27.07 16.10
N SER A 142 -19.90 -26.11 16.70
CA SER A 142 -21.20 -26.33 17.32
C SER A 142 -22.30 -26.61 16.29
N VAL A 143 -22.34 -25.86 15.20
CA VAL A 143 -23.26 -26.09 14.06
C VAL A 143 -23.08 -27.50 13.50
N LYS A 144 -21.84 -27.93 13.28
CA LYS A 144 -21.49 -29.28 12.81
C LYS A 144 -22.05 -30.38 13.73
N LYS A 145 -21.99 -30.17 15.05
CA LYS A 145 -22.58 -31.12 16.01
C LYS A 145 -24.11 -31.17 15.91
N LYS A 146 -24.78 -30.02 15.67
CA LYS A 146 -26.24 -29.95 15.51
C LYS A 146 -26.72 -30.62 14.22
N LEU A 147 -26.04 -30.42 13.09
CA LEU A 147 -26.43 -31.01 11.79
C LEU A 147 -26.16 -32.51 11.67
N GLY A 148 -25.09 -33.01 12.31
CA GLY A 148 -24.60 -34.36 12.06
C GLY A 148 -24.05 -34.56 10.64
N ALA A 149 -23.59 -35.77 10.33
CA ALA A 149 -22.95 -36.06 9.05
C ALA A 149 -23.90 -35.93 7.85
N GLU A 150 -25.15 -36.38 8.00
CA GLU A 150 -26.15 -36.36 6.92
C GLU A 150 -26.65 -34.94 6.62
N GLY A 151 -26.90 -34.14 7.65
CA GLY A 151 -27.27 -32.73 7.48
C GLY A 151 -26.18 -31.93 6.78
N ILE A 152 -24.90 -32.17 7.12
CA ILE A 152 -23.77 -31.54 6.44
C ILE A 152 -23.77 -31.91 4.95
N ARG A 153 -23.90 -33.21 4.62
CA ARG A 153 -23.90 -33.66 3.22
C ARG A 153 -24.99 -32.97 2.41
N HIS A 154 -26.21 -32.88 2.95
CA HIS A 154 -27.34 -32.23 2.29
C HIS A 154 -27.11 -30.72 2.07
N VAL A 155 -26.55 -30.03 3.07
CA VAL A 155 -26.26 -28.60 2.97
C VAL A 155 -25.13 -28.33 1.97
N VAL A 156 -24.06 -29.12 2.00
CA VAL A 156 -22.92 -28.98 1.07
C VAL A 156 -23.36 -29.15 -0.38
N GLU A 157 -24.23 -30.12 -0.67
CA GLU A 157 -24.74 -30.37 -2.02
C GLU A 157 -25.50 -29.14 -2.55
N LYS A 158 -26.38 -28.55 -1.74
CA LYS A 158 -27.10 -27.31 -2.11
C LYS A 158 -26.17 -26.13 -2.31
N CYS A 159 -25.13 -26.00 -1.49
CA CYS A 159 -24.17 -24.91 -1.62
C CYS A 159 -23.30 -25.03 -2.85
N HIS A 160 -23.00 -26.24 -3.32
CA HIS A 160 -22.03 -26.46 -4.40
C HIS A 160 -22.43 -25.71 -5.69
N ASP A 161 -23.72 -25.75 -6.03
CA ASP A 161 -24.27 -25.22 -7.28
C ASP A 161 -24.59 -23.72 -7.24
N GLU A 162 -24.45 -23.06 -6.08
CA GLU A 162 -24.77 -21.64 -5.97
C GLU A 162 -23.66 -20.77 -6.58
N PRO A 163 -23.99 -19.86 -7.53
CA PRO A 163 -23.01 -18.97 -8.14
C PRO A 163 -22.48 -17.98 -7.11
N LEU A 164 -21.17 -17.74 -7.14
CA LEU A 164 -20.54 -16.69 -6.36
C LEU A 164 -20.78 -15.34 -7.04
N ASN A 165 -21.04 -14.33 -6.22
CA ASN A 165 -21.18 -12.98 -6.74
C ASN A 165 -19.77 -12.44 -6.90
N PRO A 166 -19.39 -11.90 -8.07
CA PRO A 166 -18.07 -11.33 -8.23
C PRO A 166 -17.88 -10.19 -7.22
N LEU A 167 -16.64 -10.01 -6.76
CA LEU A 167 -16.23 -8.83 -6.00
C LEU A 167 -16.20 -7.59 -6.93
N ASP A 168 -17.35 -7.24 -7.51
CA ASP A 168 -17.52 -6.16 -8.49
C ASP A 168 -17.57 -4.77 -7.81
N HIS A 169 -17.67 -4.76 -6.47
CA HIS A 169 -17.74 -3.54 -5.67
C HIS A 169 -16.47 -2.70 -5.73
N GLY A 170 -15.29 -3.27 -6.01
CA GLY A 170 -14.05 -2.51 -6.13
C GLY A 170 -13.85 -1.86 -7.51
N LEU A 171 -14.14 -2.58 -8.60
CA LEU A 171 -13.84 -2.11 -9.97
C LEU A 171 -14.92 -1.16 -10.51
N ARG A 172 -16.19 -1.39 -10.14
CA ARG A 172 -17.34 -0.65 -10.66
C ARG A 172 -17.54 0.72 -9.99
N THR A 173 -17.09 0.87 -8.74
CA THR A 173 -17.12 2.13 -7.97
C THR A 173 -15.95 3.07 -8.29
N GLN A 174 -14.89 2.58 -8.93
CA GLN A 174 -13.77 3.43 -9.32
C GLN A 174 -14.16 4.46 -10.38
N GLY A 175 -13.87 5.74 -10.09
CA GLY A 175 -14.03 6.84 -11.03
C GLY A 175 -13.18 6.64 -12.29
N LEU A 176 -13.60 7.26 -13.40
CA LEU A 176 -12.90 7.18 -14.69
C LEU A 176 -11.42 7.58 -14.59
N PHE A 177 -11.11 8.58 -13.75
CA PHE A 177 -9.75 9.02 -13.50
C PHE A 177 -8.86 7.91 -12.91
N ALA A 178 -9.33 7.23 -11.86
CA ALA A 178 -8.60 6.13 -11.22
C ALA A 178 -8.33 5.00 -12.22
N ARG A 179 -9.31 4.66 -13.06
CA ARG A 179 -9.13 3.67 -14.13
C ARG A 179 -8.05 4.08 -15.13
N CYS A 180 -8.03 5.35 -15.55
CA CYS A 180 -6.97 5.86 -16.42
C CYS A 180 -5.60 5.74 -15.76
N ILE A 181 -5.46 6.17 -14.50
CA ILE A 181 -4.20 6.06 -13.74
C ILE A 181 -3.71 4.62 -13.65
N ILE A 182 -4.58 3.66 -13.36
CA ILE A 182 -4.23 2.23 -13.29
C ILE A 182 -3.79 1.69 -14.65
N VAL A 183 -4.42 2.13 -15.76
CA VAL A 183 -3.99 1.76 -17.12
C VAL A 183 -2.61 2.35 -17.44
N PHE A 184 -2.37 3.61 -17.08
CA PHE A 184 -1.04 4.22 -17.22
C PHE A 184 -0.01 3.49 -16.36
N ALA A 185 -0.38 3.08 -15.14
CA ALA A 185 0.51 2.37 -14.23
C ALA A 185 0.96 1.05 -14.82
N LYS A 186 0.07 0.29 -15.46
CA LYS A 186 0.42 -0.95 -16.18
C LYS A 186 1.42 -0.71 -17.32
N THR A 187 1.34 0.44 -17.97
CA THR A 187 2.25 0.84 -19.05
C THR A 187 3.62 1.29 -18.50
N PHE A 188 3.63 2.21 -17.53
CA PHE A 188 4.86 2.75 -16.92
C PHE A 188 5.60 1.72 -16.08
N GLY A 189 4.88 0.87 -15.36
CA GLY A 189 5.43 -0.23 -14.57
C GLY A 189 5.74 -1.48 -15.39
N HIS A 190 5.81 -1.39 -16.73
CA HIS A 190 6.28 -2.49 -17.55
C HIS A 190 7.82 -2.48 -17.60
N ILE A 191 8.46 -3.67 -17.56
CA ILE A 191 9.92 -3.79 -17.61
C ILE A 191 10.55 -3.12 -18.83
N ILE A 192 9.82 -3.06 -19.95
CA ILE A 192 10.26 -2.39 -21.17
C ILE A 192 10.44 -0.89 -20.93
N SER A 193 9.59 -0.26 -20.10
CA SER A 193 9.70 1.16 -19.77
C SER A 193 10.98 1.46 -18.99
N ALA A 194 11.33 0.59 -18.02
CA ALA A 194 12.61 0.66 -17.32
C ALA A 194 13.81 0.37 -18.24
N GLY A 195 13.67 -0.55 -19.19
CA GLY A 195 14.70 -0.82 -20.20
C GLY A 195 14.92 0.38 -21.14
N LEU A 196 13.84 1.00 -21.61
CA LEU A 196 13.87 2.19 -22.46
C LEU A 196 14.53 3.37 -21.73
N TYR A 197 14.26 3.53 -20.44
CA TYR A 197 14.92 4.52 -19.60
C TYR A 197 16.46 4.37 -19.66
N TRP A 198 16.99 3.16 -19.42
CA TRP A 198 18.44 2.92 -19.51
C TRP A 198 19.00 3.09 -20.91
N VAL A 199 18.25 2.71 -21.95
CA VAL A 199 18.65 2.97 -23.34
C VAL A 199 18.83 4.48 -23.57
N CYS A 200 17.91 5.32 -23.08
CA CYS A 200 18.05 6.77 -23.16
C CYS A 200 19.29 7.29 -22.42
N ILE A 201 19.58 6.76 -21.22
CA ILE A 201 20.78 7.11 -20.46
C ILE A 201 22.06 6.71 -21.22
N PHE A 202 22.13 5.53 -21.80
CA PHE A 202 23.29 5.09 -22.58
C PHE A 202 23.49 5.90 -23.86
N ILE A 203 22.40 6.29 -24.53
CA ILE A 203 22.46 7.19 -25.69
C ILE A 203 23.05 8.54 -25.25
N TRP A 204 22.56 9.12 -24.15
CA TRP A 204 23.08 10.37 -23.61
C TRP A 204 24.58 10.28 -23.25
N LEU A 205 25.01 9.18 -22.61
CA LEU A 205 26.42 8.91 -22.31
C LEU A 205 27.27 8.84 -23.59
N GLY A 206 26.73 8.24 -24.67
CA GLY A 206 27.40 8.15 -25.96
C GLY A 206 27.68 9.51 -26.62
N PHE A 207 26.88 10.54 -26.32
CA PHE A 207 27.12 11.91 -26.78
C PHE A 207 28.15 12.68 -25.95
N GLY A 208 28.53 12.17 -24.76
CA GLY A 208 29.49 12.80 -23.85
C GLY A 208 30.81 13.22 -24.52
N PRO A 209 31.52 12.33 -25.24
CA PRO A 209 32.76 12.67 -25.94
C PRO A 209 32.60 13.79 -26.96
N ARG A 210 31.51 13.79 -27.75
CA ARG A 210 31.23 14.83 -28.76
C ARG A 210 30.96 16.19 -28.11
N CYS A 211 30.41 16.18 -26.90
CA CYS A 211 30.13 17.37 -26.10
C CYS A 211 31.27 17.74 -25.13
N ASN A 212 32.45 17.12 -25.26
CA ASN A 212 33.62 17.31 -24.39
C ASN A 212 33.31 17.16 -22.89
N TRP A 213 32.33 16.34 -22.53
CA TRP A 213 31.88 16.17 -21.14
C TRP A 213 31.52 17.49 -20.45
N SER A 214 31.04 18.47 -21.22
CA SER A 214 30.78 19.83 -20.74
C SER A 214 29.70 19.90 -19.65
N ASN A 215 29.76 20.94 -18.82
CA ASN A 215 28.73 21.19 -17.79
C ASN A 215 27.34 21.35 -18.41
N ARG A 216 27.23 21.91 -19.62
CA ARG A 216 25.96 22.04 -20.35
C ARG A 216 25.37 20.68 -20.73
N TRP A 217 26.21 19.72 -21.14
CA TRP A 217 25.79 18.34 -21.41
C TRP A 217 25.27 17.62 -20.15
N GLN A 218 25.86 17.89 -18.98
CA GLN A 218 25.38 17.39 -17.69
C GLN A 218 24.07 18.07 -17.26
N LEU A 219 23.94 19.39 -17.48
CA LEU A 219 22.73 20.14 -17.16
C LEU A 219 21.51 19.67 -17.96
N TYR A 220 21.69 19.28 -19.22
CA TYR A 220 20.57 18.78 -20.03
C TYR A 220 19.99 17.47 -19.51
N ILE A 221 20.84 16.52 -19.08
CA ILE A 221 20.30 15.30 -18.47
C ILE A 221 19.68 15.59 -17.12
N ASN A 222 20.32 16.46 -16.32
CA ASN A 222 19.85 16.85 -15.00
C ASN A 222 18.40 17.35 -15.10
N ASP A 223 18.18 18.33 -15.96
CA ASP A 223 16.86 18.89 -16.26
C ASP A 223 15.84 17.82 -16.71
N ALA A 224 16.19 17.03 -17.73
CA ALA A 224 15.29 15.98 -18.24
C ALA A 224 14.93 14.95 -17.17
N THR A 225 15.90 14.52 -16.36
CA THR A 225 15.67 13.60 -15.24
C THR A 225 14.87 14.23 -14.14
N SER A 226 15.08 15.52 -13.84
CA SER A 226 14.31 16.25 -12.83
C SER A 226 12.84 16.36 -13.23
N ALA A 227 12.53 16.74 -14.47
CA ALA A 227 11.16 16.79 -14.96
C ALA A 227 10.48 15.40 -14.92
N LEU A 228 11.19 14.35 -15.32
CA LEU A 228 10.69 12.97 -15.25
C LEU A 228 10.46 12.53 -13.80
N MET A 229 11.37 12.87 -12.90
CA MET A 229 11.29 12.51 -11.49
C MET A 229 10.06 13.14 -10.82
N VAL A 230 9.82 14.44 -11.03
CA VAL A 230 8.60 15.12 -10.53
C VAL A 230 7.34 14.42 -11.03
N LEU A 231 7.30 14.06 -12.31
CA LEU A 231 6.18 13.34 -12.90
C LEU A 231 5.97 11.97 -12.24
N VAL A 232 7.04 11.19 -12.09
CA VAL A 232 7.00 9.83 -11.55
C VAL A 232 6.61 9.84 -10.06
N PHE A 233 7.13 10.77 -9.25
CA PHE A 233 6.74 10.91 -7.84
C PHE A 233 5.27 11.27 -7.68
N ALA A 234 4.81 12.29 -8.41
CA ALA A 234 3.41 12.70 -8.36
C ALA A 234 2.48 11.57 -8.84
N PHE A 235 2.90 10.85 -9.88
CA PHE A 235 2.17 9.71 -10.40
C PHE A 235 2.12 8.56 -9.38
N LEU A 236 3.23 8.21 -8.74
CA LEU A 236 3.30 7.14 -7.76
C LEU A 236 2.49 7.47 -6.50
N ALA A 237 2.56 8.71 -6.00
CA ALA A 237 1.75 9.16 -4.87
C ALA A 237 0.25 9.08 -5.17
N CYS A 238 -0.14 9.42 -6.40
CA CYS A 238 -1.53 9.32 -6.87
C CYS A 238 -1.98 7.87 -7.06
N LEU A 239 -1.13 7.05 -7.67
CA LEU A 239 -1.39 5.63 -7.88
C LEU A 239 -1.59 4.89 -6.57
N ARG A 240 -0.76 5.16 -5.55
CA ARG A 240 -0.89 4.55 -4.22
C ARG A 240 -2.19 4.93 -3.52
N GLU A 241 -2.60 6.19 -3.59
CA GLU A 241 -3.89 6.59 -3.02
C GLU A 241 -5.07 5.90 -3.75
N CYS A 242 -5.00 5.75 -5.08
CA CYS A 242 -6.01 5.01 -5.84
C CYS A 242 -6.11 3.53 -5.41
N TYR A 243 -4.97 2.88 -5.15
CA TYR A 243 -4.93 1.49 -4.67
C TYR A 243 -5.38 1.36 -3.21
N ALA A 244 -5.06 2.32 -2.35
CA ALA A 244 -5.54 2.35 -0.98
C ALA A 244 -7.08 2.44 -0.92
N ASP A 245 -7.68 3.35 -1.70
CA ASP A 245 -9.15 3.48 -1.79
C ASP A 245 -9.80 2.18 -2.30
N TYR A 246 -9.18 1.51 -3.29
CA TYR A 246 -9.63 0.22 -3.80
C TYR A 246 -9.60 -0.88 -2.73
N THR A 247 -8.46 -1.02 -2.05
CA THR A 247 -8.26 -2.01 -0.98
C THR A 247 -9.27 -1.81 0.15
N ASN A 248 -9.49 -0.57 0.57
CA ASN A 248 -10.47 -0.23 1.61
C ASN A 248 -11.90 -0.62 1.21
N THR A 249 -12.26 -0.45 -0.06
CA THR A 249 -13.58 -0.87 -0.58
C THR A 249 -13.72 -2.39 -0.58
N CYS A 250 -12.66 -3.12 -0.93
CA CYS A 250 -12.66 -4.59 -0.87
C CYS A 250 -12.73 -5.10 0.57
N LEU A 251 -11.98 -4.49 1.48
CA LEU A 251 -12.04 -4.80 2.91
C LEU A 251 -13.43 -4.53 3.48
N ASP A 252 -14.09 -3.41 3.15
CA ASP A 252 -15.47 -3.15 3.60
C ASP A 252 -16.44 -4.25 3.15
N ALA A 253 -16.36 -4.69 1.90
CA ALA A 253 -17.18 -5.78 1.40
C ALA A 253 -16.92 -7.10 2.14
N ILE A 254 -15.66 -7.43 2.44
CA ILE A 254 -15.29 -8.62 3.22
C ILE A 254 -15.81 -8.50 4.66
N PHE A 255 -15.61 -7.36 5.31
CA PHE A 255 -16.02 -7.13 6.70
C PHE A 255 -17.53 -7.19 6.89
N ARG A 256 -18.31 -6.64 5.95
CA ARG A 256 -19.77 -6.75 5.97
C ARG A 256 -20.24 -8.20 5.85
N LEU A 257 -19.58 -8.95 4.97
CA LEU A 257 -19.88 -10.37 4.77
C LEU A 257 -19.50 -11.21 6.00
N ASP A 258 -18.34 -10.94 6.60
CA ASP A 258 -17.89 -11.54 7.85
C ASP A 258 -18.84 -11.22 9.01
N SER A 259 -19.24 -9.96 9.17
CA SER A 259 -20.21 -9.55 10.21
C SER A 259 -21.57 -10.24 10.02
N THR A 260 -22.03 -10.38 8.77
CA THR A 260 -23.29 -11.07 8.47
C THR A 260 -23.19 -12.57 8.78
N LEU A 261 -22.07 -13.20 8.42
CA LEU A 261 -21.77 -14.58 8.76
C LEU A 261 -21.72 -14.79 10.27
N GLU A 262 -21.04 -13.91 11.01
CA GLU A 262 -20.96 -13.96 12.47
C GLU A 262 -22.36 -13.89 13.10
N LYS A 263 -23.19 -12.95 12.64
CA LYS A 263 -24.56 -12.76 13.15
C LYS A 263 -25.43 -14.01 12.97
N GLU A 264 -25.39 -14.62 11.78
CA GLU A 264 -26.14 -15.85 11.50
C GLU A 264 -25.59 -17.05 12.29
N LEU A 265 -24.27 -17.16 12.45
CA LEU A 265 -23.65 -18.19 13.29
C LEU A 265 -24.10 -18.07 14.74
N ARG A 266 -24.03 -16.86 15.33
CA ARG A 266 -24.46 -16.62 16.71
C ARG A 266 -25.94 -16.95 16.91
N ARG A 267 -26.79 -16.61 15.94
CA ARG A 267 -28.22 -16.98 15.98
C ARG A 267 -28.41 -18.49 16.00
N LEU A 268 -27.62 -19.25 15.24
CA LEU A 268 -27.73 -20.72 15.18
C LEU A 268 -27.11 -21.43 16.39
N THR A 269 -26.05 -20.87 16.96
CA THR A 269 -25.32 -21.50 18.07
C THR A 269 -25.73 -20.99 19.45
N GLU A 270 -26.48 -19.88 19.51
CA GLU A 270 -26.76 -19.14 20.75
C GLU A 270 -25.45 -18.75 21.46
N ASP A 271 -24.43 -18.38 20.68
CA ASP A 271 -23.11 -18.00 21.21
C ASP A 271 -23.07 -16.49 21.47
N ASP A 272 -23.08 -16.12 22.75
CA ASP A 272 -22.98 -14.74 23.23
C ASP A 272 -21.55 -14.33 23.64
N LEU A 273 -20.55 -15.22 23.44
CA LEU A 273 -19.18 -14.93 23.85
C LEU A 273 -18.55 -13.89 22.91
N PRO A 274 -17.87 -12.87 23.43
CA PRO A 274 -17.20 -11.87 22.60
C PRO A 274 -16.11 -12.51 21.72
N ASN A 275 -15.81 -11.86 20.61
CA ASN A 275 -14.70 -12.25 19.74
C ASN A 275 -13.38 -12.17 20.51
N GLN A 276 -12.49 -13.15 20.28
CA GLN A 276 -11.23 -13.24 21.00
C GLN A 276 -10.28 -12.13 20.56
N MET A 277 -9.51 -11.61 21.51
CA MET A 277 -8.44 -10.66 21.22
C MET A 277 -7.29 -11.38 20.53
N GLU A 278 -6.97 -10.95 19.32
CA GLU A 278 -5.83 -11.47 18.57
C GLU A 278 -4.65 -10.50 18.66
N VAL A 279 -3.44 -11.05 18.75
CA VAL A 279 -2.20 -10.29 18.87
C VAL A 279 -1.25 -10.69 17.75
N ILE A 280 -0.97 -9.76 16.84
CA ILE A 280 0.11 -9.91 15.86
C ILE A 280 1.40 -9.40 16.48
N LEU A 281 2.33 -10.33 16.69
CA LEU A 281 3.68 -10.05 17.17
C LEU A 281 4.53 -9.41 16.06
N PRO A 282 5.43 -8.47 16.41
CA PRO A 282 6.32 -7.85 15.44
C PRO A 282 7.32 -8.89 14.90
N PRO A 283 7.64 -8.84 13.59
CA PRO A 283 8.60 -9.75 12.99
C PRO A 283 9.99 -9.58 13.63
N LYS A 284 10.69 -10.71 13.78
CA LYS A 284 12.09 -10.75 14.24
C LYS A 284 12.98 -10.40 13.06
N GLU A 285 13.80 -9.36 13.23
CA GLU A 285 14.63 -8.81 12.16
C GLU A 285 16.04 -8.52 12.65
N ASN A 286 16.97 -8.46 11.71
CA ASN A 286 18.37 -8.13 11.96
C ASN A 286 18.53 -6.69 12.48
N PHE A 287 19.57 -6.44 13.27
CA PHE A 287 19.84 -5.10 13.83
C PHE A 287 19.89 -4.00 12.76
N LEU A 288 20.54 -4.26 11.62
CA LEU A 288 20.64 -3.27 10.54
C LEU A 288 19.27 -2.95 9.94
N GLN A 289 18.41 -3.96 9.76
CA GLN A 289 17.04 -3.75 9.29
C GLN A 289 16.22 -2.93 10.30
N VAL A 290 16.44 -3.15 11.60
CA VAL A 290 15.81 -2.35 12.66
C VAL A 290 16.23 -0.88 12.56
N VAL A 291 17.51 -0.59 12.30
CA VAL A 291 17.98 0.79 12.07
C VAL A 291 17.27 1.44 10.88
N ILE A 292 17.10 0.69 9.78
CA ILE A 292 16.37 1.17 8.60
C ILE A 292 14.90 1.46 8.95
N PHE A 293 14.25 0.65 9.77
CA PHE A 293 12.88 0.95 10.23
C PHE A 293 12.79 2.23 11.05
N TYR A 294 13.78 2.52 11.89
CA TYR A 294 13.84 3.80 12.62
C TYR A 294 14.01 4.98 11.66
N TYR A 295 14.91 4.85 10.68
CA TYR A 295 15.13 5.87 9.67
C TYR A 295 13.87 6.16 8.84
N ALA A 296 13.21 5.10 8.34
CA ALA A 296 11.97 5.19 7.59
C ALA A 296 10.84 5.90 8.36
N ASP A 297 10.70 5.60 9.67
CA ASP A 297 9.69 6.24 10.51
C ASP A 297 10.03 7.72 10.78
N ILE A 298 11.32 8.07 10.94
CA ILE A 298 11.74 9.48 11.07
C ILE A 298 11.39 10.28 9.81
N ILE A 299 11.68 9.73 8.63
CA ILE A 299 11.37 10.37 7.35
C ILE A 299 9.86 10.49 7.14
N GLY A 300 9.12 9.41 7.38
CA GLY A 300 7.68 9.36 7.20
C GLY A 300 6.88 10.14 8.26
N THR A 301 7.52 10.74 9.27
CA THR A 301 6.84 11.49 10.33
C THR A 301 7.08 12.99 10.24
N LEU A 302 6.42 13.75 11.13
CA LEU A 302 6.61 15.21 11.23
C LEU A 302 8.08 15.61 11.37
N VAL A 303 8.92 14.76 11.96
CA VAL A 303 10.35 15.05 12.13
C VAL A 303 11.02 15.29 10.77
N GLY A 304 10.73 14.45 9.77
CA GLY A 304 11.22 14.64 8.40
C GLY A 304 10.78 15.97 7.79
N ILE A 305 9.51 16.36 7.99
CA ILE A 305 8.96 17.63 7.50
C ILE A 305 9.61 18.84 8.19
N VAL A 306 9.80 18.79 9.51
CA VAL A 306 10.48 19.87 10.25
C VAL A 306 11.92 19.99 9.78
N PHE A 307 12.60 18.87 9.53
CA PHE A 307 13.95 18.86 8.96
C PHE A 307 13.99 19.51 7.59
N LEU A 308 13.05 19.17 6.70
CA LEU A 308 12.92 19.83 5.40
C LEU A 308 12.78 21.35 5.53
N VAL A 309 11.88 21.82 6.40
CA VAL A 309 11.66 23.25 6.60
C VAL A 309 12.94 23.94 7.08
N MET A 310 13.70 23.31 7.99
CA MET A 310 14.99 23.85 8.45
C MET A 310 16.01 23.93 7.31
N VAL A 311 16.12 22.90 6.47
CA VAL A 311 17.02 22.90 5.30
C VAL A 311 16.62 24.00 4.31
N MET A 312 15.32 24.18 4.05
CA MET A 312 14.82 25.24 3.17
C MET A 312 15.14 26.64 3.69
N ILE A 313 14.98 26.87 4.99
CA ILE A 313 15.34 28.14 5.63
C ILE A 313 16.85 28.38 5.50
N ALA A 314 17.67 27.37 5.78
CA ALA A 314 19.12 27.48 5.67
C ALA A 314 19.57 27.77 4.22
N TRP A 315 19.01 27.07 3.24
CA TRP A 315 19.29 27.29 1.82
C TRP A 315 18.94 28.72 1.38
N ALA A 316 17.75 29.21 1.76
CA ALA A 316 17.34 30.58 1.46
C ALA A 316 18.25 31.62 2.14
N ALA A 317 18.67 31.38 3.39
CA ALA A 317 19.55 32.27 4.13
C ALA A 317 20.97 32.36 3.53
N VAL A 318 21.43 31.32 2.84
CA VAL A 318 22.73 31.28 2.16
C VAL A 318 22.70 31.98 0.79
N GLY A 319 21.51 32.19 0.20
CA GLY A 319 21.33 32.84 -1.10
C GLY A 319 22.03 34.18 -1.30
N PRO A 320 21.93 35.14 -0.36
CA PRO A 320 22.62 36.42 -0.46
C PRO A 320 24.14 36.29 -0.57
N VAL A 321 24.76 35.30 0.08
CA VAL A 321 26.22 35.08 0.06
C VAL A 321 26.69 34.63 -1.33
N PHE A 322 25.86 33.88 -2.05
CA PHE A 322 26.15 33.37 -3.39
C PHE A 322 25.55 34.21 -4.51
N HIS A 323 24.96 35.37 -4.20
CA HIS A 323 24.29 36.25 -5.17
C HIS A 323 23.25 35.55 -6.04
N PHE A 324 22.60 34.50 -5.53
CA PHE A 324 21.58 33.72 -6.26
C PHE A 324 22.06 33.19 -7.64
N ASN A 325 23.36 32.89 -7.77
CA ASN A 325 23.94 32.34 -9.00
C ASN A 325 23.65 30.83 -9.16
N SER A 326 24.06 30.23 -10.29
CA SER A 326 23.82 28.81 -10.57
C SER A 326 24.38 27.84 -9.52
N ASN A 327 25.44 28.20 -8.80
CA ASN A 327 25.98 27.36 -7.72
C ASN A 327 25.08 27.38 -6.47
N TRP A 328 24.36 28.48 -6.21
CA TRP A 328 23.37 28.52 -5.12
C TRP A 328 22.12 27.70 -5.45
N TRP A 329 21.64 27.83 -6.68
CA TRP A 329 20.54 27.04 -7.23
C TRP A 329 20.87 25.54 -7.10
N LEU A 330 22.00 25.08 -7.65
CA LEU A 330 22.42 23.67 -7.59
C LEU A 330 22.72 23.11 -6.18
N LEU A 331 22.89 23.95 -5.17
CA LEU A 331 23.22 23.51 -3.81
C LEU A 331 22.07 22.68 -3.21
N ILE A 332 20.82 23.10 -3.40
CA ILE A 332 19.67 22.34 -2.91
C ILE A 332 19.49 21.03 -3.69
N GLY A 333 19.70 21.07 -5.01
CA GLY A 333 19.70 19.89 -5.86
C GLY A 333 20.74 18.85 -5.44
N THR A 334 21.95 19.29 -5.08
CA THR A 334 23.01 18.40 -4.61
C THR A 334 22.65 17.70 -3.29
N TYR A 335 22.09 18.45 -2.34
CA TYR A 335 21.62 17.88 -1.08
C TYR A 335 20.46 16.89 -1.31
N ALA A 336 19.45 17.33 -2.07
CA ALA A 336 18.27 16.50 -2.35
C ALA A 336 18.62 15.24 -3.14
N GLY A 337 19.52 15.33 -4.13
CA GLY A 337 19.96 14.17 -4.90
C GLY A 337 20.66 13.13 -4.03
N LEU A 338 21.56 13.54 -3.13
CA LEU A 338 22.25 12.61 -2.22
C LEU A 338 21.31 11.93 -1.23
N VAL A 339 20.37 12.69 -0.65
CA VAL A 339 19.40 12.15 0.31
C VAL A 339 18.34 11.31 -0.40
N GLY A 340 17.75 11.81 -1.49
CA GLY A 340 16.76 11.11 -2.31
C GLY A 340 17.28 9.80 -2.89
N LEU A 341 18.56 9.74 -3.27
CA LEU A 341 19.21 8.48 -3.63
C LEU A 341 19.16 7.47 -2.50
N PHE A 342 19.59 7.86 -1.29
CA PHE A 342 19.59 6.95 -0.14
C PHE A 342 18.16 6.56 0.26
N ASP A 343 17.25 7.52 0.25
CA ASP A 343 15.83 7.34 0.57
C ASP A 343 15.15 6.40 -0.41
N SER A 344 15.50 6.46 -1.69
CA SER A 344 15.02 5.52 -2.72
C SER A 344 15.36 4.06 -2.39
N PHE A 345 16.59 3.79 -1.94
CA PHE A 345 16.98 2.44 -1.52
C PHE A 345 16.24 2.00 -0.26
N VAL A 346 16.12 2.89 0.72
CA VAL A 346 15.37 2.63 1.96
C VAL A 346 13.92 2.35 1.64
N LEU A 347 13.23 3.23 0.91
CA LEU A 347 11.84 3.09 0.51
C LEU A 347 11.61 1.77 -0.21
N ARG A 348 12.53 1.38 -1.09
CA ARG A 348 12.44 0.11 -1.81
C ARG A 348 12.56 -1.10 -0.89
N ASN A 349 13.48 -1.06 0.06
CA ASN A 349 13.62 -2.11 1.06
C ASN A 349 12.39 -2.21 1.96
N ILE A 350 11.86 -1.07 2.43
CA ILE A 350 10.65 -1.02 3.26
C ILE A 350 9.45 -1.58 2.49
N GLN A 351 9.27 -1.24 1.21
CA GLN A 351 8.16 -1.77 0.41
C GLN A 351 8.22 -3.29 0.29
N GLY A 352 9.40 -3.86 0.02
CA GLY A 352 9.57 -5.31 -0.01
C GLY A 352 9.23 -5.98 1.33
N LYS A 353 9.62 -5.36 2.44
CA LYS A 353 9.30 -5.86 3.79
C LYS A 353 7.81 -5.78 4.12
N VAL A 354 7.15 -4.66 3.80
CA VAL A 354 5.70 -4.50 3.96
C VAL A 354 4.96 -5.61 3.21
N HIS A 355 5.28 -5.82 1.94
CA HIS A 355 4.63 -6.85 1.13
C HIS A 355 4.84 -8.25 1.71
N GLN A 356 6.06 -8.59 2.12
CA GLN A 356 6.35 -9.89 2.76
C GLN A 356 5.53 -10.11 4.04
N TYR A 357 5.42 -9.10 4.90
CA TYR A 357 4.69 -9.23 6.16
C TYR A 357 3.18 -9.34 5.95
N ILE A 358 2.60 -8.53 5.06
CA ILE A 358 1.17 -8.59 4.74
C ILE A 358 0.81 -9.95 4.15
N ASN A 359 1.58 -10.45 3.18
CA ASN A 359 1.36 -11.78 2.60
C ASN A 359 1.45 -12.89 3.67
N GLY A 360 2.36 -12.74 4.65
CA GLY A 360 2.44 -13.62 5.81
C GLY A 360 1.14 -13.64 6.62
N GLN A 361 0.52 -12.49 6.86
CA GLN A 361 -0.77 -12.39 7.58
C GLN A 361 -1.94 -12.96 6.77
N ILE A 362 -1.98 -12.69 5.47
CA ILE A 362 -2.98 -13.27 4.56
C ILE A 362 -2.89 -14.80 4.57
N SER A 363 -1.67 -15.36 4.54
CA SER A 363 -1.47 -16.81 4.60
C SER A 363 -1.99 -17.44 5.90
N ILE A 364 -1.95 -16.71 7.02
CA ILE A 364 -2.54 -17.17 8.30
C ILE A 364 -4.07 -17.24 8.17
N VAL A 365 -4.70 -16.20 7.62
CA VAL A 365 -6.15 -16.18 7.37
C VAL A 365 -6.54 -17.32 6.43
N GLU A 366 -5.78 -17.53 5.35
CA GLU A 366 -6.01 -18.63 4.41
C GLU A 366 -5.90 -20.00 5.08
N LYS A 367 -4.92 -20.23 5.96
CA LYS A 367 -4.82 -21.48 6.73
C LYS A 367 -6.01 -21.70 7.65
N GLY A 368 -6.49 -20.64 8.30
CA GLY A 368 -7.72 -20.68 9.07
C GLY A 368 -8.90 -21.10 8.21
N ASP A 369 -9.07 -20.46 7.05
CA ASP A 369 -10.15 -20.79 6.13
C ASP A 369 -10.08 -22.24 5.65
N MET A 370 -8.89 -22.71 5.26
CA MET A 370 -8.70 -24.11 4.87
C MET A 370 -9.15 -25.09 5.96
N GLY A 371 -8.89 -24.76 7.24
CA GLY A 371 -9.38 -25.53 8.39
C GLY A 371 -10.90 -25.60 8.46
N LEU A 372 -11.59 -24.47 8.26
CA LEU A 372 -13.07 -24.41 8.24
C LEU A 372 -13.67 -25.27 7.12
N PHE A 373 -13.16 -25.10 5.89
CA PHE A 373 -13.66 -25.81 4.72
C PHE A 373 -13.40 -27.32 4.80
N ALA A 374 -12.20 -27.72 5.25
CA ALA A 374 -11.89 -29.13 5.51
C ALA A 374 -12.80 -29.73 6.58
N GLY A 375 -13.07 -28.99 7.66
CA GLY A 375 -13.97 -29.40 8.72
C GLY A 375 -15.41 -29.64 8.25
N LEU A 376 -15.85 -28.89 7.23
CA LEU A 376 -17.18 -28.98 6.62
C LEU A 376 -17.24 -29.88 5.36
N SER A 377 -16.11 -30.46 4.94
CA SER A 377 -16.01 -31.25 3.69
C SER A 377 -16.48 -30.46 2.45
N MET A 378 -16.22 -29.15 2.42
CA MET A 378 -16.56 -28.28 1.29
C MET A 378 -15.36 -28.04 0.38
N ALA A 379 -15.62 -27.91 -0.92
CA ALA A 379 -14.63 -27.42 -1.87
C ALA A 379 -14.31 -25.95 -1.59
N ILE A 380 -13.03 -25.59 -1.64
CA ILE A 380 -12.59 -24.22 -1.42
C ILE A 380 -12.79 -23.44 -2.72
N PRO A 381 -13.59 -22.36 -2.72
CA PRO A 381 -13.66 -21.49 -3.89
C PRO A 381 -12.33 -20.74 -4.04
N SER A 382 -11.85 -20.65 -5.27
CA SER A 382 -10.66 -19.90 -5.63
C SER A 382 -10.92 -19.12 -6.90
N ALA A 383 -10.46 -17.87 -6.95
CA ALA A 383 -10.55 -16.98 -8.11
C ALA A 383 -9.67 -17.41 -9.30
N GLY A 384 -9.15 -18.65 -9.30
CA GLY A 384 -8.29 -19.20 -10.33
C GLY A 384 -6.82 -18.84 -10.11
N SER A 385 -5.95 -19.85 -10.16
CA SER A 385 -4.50 -19.63 -10.16
C SER A 385 -4.05 -19.19 -11.55
N THR A 386 -3.16 -18.21 -11.54
CA THR A 386 -2.62 -17.49 -12.70
C THR A 386 -2.07 -18.41 -13.79
N LYS A 387 -2.35 -18.07 -15.05
CA LYS A 387 -1.53 -18.46 -16.21
C LYS A 387 -0.05 -18.34 -15.85
N HIS A 388 0.79 -19.25 -16.34
CA HIS A 388 2.24 -19.21 -16.09
C HIS A 388 2.78 -17.78 -16.25
N PRO A 389 3.58 -17.29 -15.28
CA PRO A 389 4.04 -15.91 -15.31
C PRO A 389 4.84 -15.67 -16.58
N SER A 390 4.51 -14.59 -17.29
CA SER A 390 5.20 -14.20 -18.52
C SER A 390 6.68 -13.92 -18.22
N LEU A 391 7.54 -13.98 -19.24
CA LEU A 391 8.95 -13.65 -19.07
C LEU A 391 9.15 -12.25 -18.48
N SER A 392 8.35 -11.27 -18.93
CA SER A 392 8.33 -9.90 -18.39
C SER A 392 8.04 -9.90 -16.88
N GLN A 393 7.01 -10.64 -16.44
CA GLN A 393 6.66 -10.76 -15.02
C GLN A 393 7.74 -11.45 -14.19
N ARG A 394 8.42 -12.46 -14.75
CA ARG A 394 9.54 -13.13 -14.04
C ARG A 394 10.71 -12.19 -13.83
N VAL A 395 11.09 -11.43 -14.86
CA VAL A 395 12.17 -10.44 -14.79
C VAL A 395 11.80 -9.32 -13.82
N SER A 396 10.55 -8.84 -13.89
CA SER A 396 9.98 -7.87 -12.95
C SER A 396 10.15 -8.31 -11.49
N ARG A 397 9.64 -9.51 -11.15
CA ARG A 397 9.73 -10.06 -9.79
C ARG A 397 11.16 -10.29 -9.32
N TRP A 398 12.05 -10.72 -10.22
CA TRP A 398 13.46 -10.88 -9.89
C TRP A 398 14.10 -9.52 -9.56
N MET A 399 13.85 -8.51 -10.39
CA MET A 399 14.36 -7.16 -10.13
C MET A 399 13.75 -6.54 -8.88
N ASP A 400 12.48 -6.85 -8.58
CA ASP A 400 11.81 -6.47 -7.34
C ASP A 400 12.47 -7.09 -6.11
N ALA A 401 12.76 -8.39 -6.15
CA ALA A 401 13.47 -9.09 -5.10
C ALA A 401 14.90 -8.57 -4.88
N VAL A 402 15.64 -8.28 -5.95
CA VAL A 402 17.01 -7.74 -5.85
C VAL A 402 16.98 -6.32 -5.29
N SER A 403 16.15 -5.44 -5.86
CA SER A 403 16.12 -4.02 -5.50
C SER A 403 15.66 -3.76 -4.07
N SER A 404 14.81 -4.62 -3.50
CA SER A 404 14.33 -4.51 -2.11
C SER A 404 15.28 -5.14 -1.07
N HIS A 405 16.36 -5.78 -1.50
CA HIS A 405 17.25 -6.48 -0.59
C HIS A 405 18.07 -5.51 0.30
N LEU A 406 18.37 -5.93 1.52
CA LEU A 406 19.14 -5.14 2.50
C LEU A 406 20.52 -4.70 1.96
N SER A 407 21.17 -5.54 1.15
CA SER A 407 22.45 -5.21 0.51
C SER A 407 22.36 -4.02 -0.43
N MET A 408 21.21 -3.75 -1.03
CA MET A 408 21.01 -2.59 -1.90
C MET A 408 21.04 -1.30 -1.09
N VAL A 409 20.46 -1.27 0.11
CA VAL A 409 20.55 -0.12 1.03
C VAL A 409 22.00 0.17 1.43
N ILE A 410 22.77 -0.87 1.73
CA ILE A 410 24.19 -0.75 2.05
C ILE A 410 24.96 -0.20 0.84
N THR A 411 24.67 -0.70 -0.36
CA THR A 411 25.27 -0.22 -1.60
C THR A 411 24.93 1.24 -1.84
N GLY A 412 23.68 1.64 -1.64
CA GLY A 412 23.23 3.02 -1.71
C GLY A 412 23.98 3.94 -0.74
N PHE A 413 24.15 3.52 0.51
CA PHE A 413 24.92 4.27 1.50
C PHE A 413 26.37 4.51 1.05
N PHE A 414 27.07 3.46 0.58
CA PHE A 414 28.43 3.62 0.08
C PHE A 414 28.50 4.45 -1.20
N LEU A 415 27.50 4.37 -2.05
CA LEU A 415 27.40 5.18 -3.26
C LEU A 415 27.23 6.67 -2.92
N THR A 416 26.35 7.01 -1.97
CA THR A 416 26.17 8.37 -1.47
C THR A 416 27.47 8.93 -0.87
N ILE A 417 28.19 8.13 -0.07
CA ILE A 417 29.52 8.52 0.44
C ILE A 417 30.52 8.71 -0.71
N GLY A 418 30.52 7.83 -1.71
CA GLY A 418 31.37 7.94 -2.89
C GLY A 418 31.17 9.26 -3.65
N CYS A 419 29.91 9.62 -3.90
CA CYS A 419 29.56 10.92 -4.49
C CYS A 419 30.04 12.08 -3.62
N LEU A 420 29.80 12.03 -2.30
CA LEU A 420 30.23 13.07 -1.37
C LEU A 420 31.76 13.27 -1.36
N VAL A 421 32.52 12.16 -1.36
CA VAL A 421 34.00 12.18 -1.41
C VAL A 421 34.49 12.75 -2.74
N ALA A 422 33.89 12.33 -3.86
CA ALA A 422 34.24 12.85 -5.18
C ALA A 422 33.97 14.37 -5.28
N SER A 423 32.79 14.83 -4.85
CA SER A 423 32.45 16.26 -4.83
C SER A 423 33.38 17.06 -3.93
N SER A 424 33.75 16.51 -2.77
CA SER A 424 34.69 17.13 -1.84
C SER A 424 36.10 17.23 -2.43
N ALA A 425 36.58 16.18 -3.10
CA ALA A 425 37.87 16.20 -3.80
C ALA A 425 37.90 17.26 -4.92
N MET A 426 36.75 17.49 -5.56
CA MET A 426 36.55 18.54 -6.57
C MET A 426 36.21 19.91 -5.98
N LYS A 427 36.38 20.08 -4.66
CA LYS A 427 36.18 21.33 -3.90
C LYS A 427 34.80 21.95 -4.13
N TRP A 428 33.76 21.13 -4.33
CA TRP A 428 32.39 21.58 -4.57
C TRP A 428 32.25 22.56 -5.75
N SER A 429 33.13 22.43 -6.75
CA SER A 429 32.99 23.09 -8.06
C SER A 429 31.67 22.68 -8.73
N LEU A 430 31.27 23.41 -9.78
CA LEU A 430 30.04 23.10 -10.54
C LEU A 430 29.96 21.62 -10.96
N THR A 431 31.06 21.07 -11.49
CA THR A 431 31.14 19.65 -11.85
C THR A 431 31.09 18.74 -10.62
N GLY A 432 31.71 19.15 -9.50
CA GLY A 432 31.62 18.44 -8.22
C GLY A 432 30.18 18.35 -7.69
N GLN A 433 29.40 19.43 -7.79
CA GLN A 433 27.98 19.44 -7.42
C GLN A 433 27.16 18.54 -8.34
N LEU A 434 27.39 18.61 -9.66
CA LEU A 434 26.69 17.77 -10.64
C LEU A 434 26.94 16.27 -10.44
N ILE A 435 28.13 15.85 -9.99
CA ILE A 435 28.41 14.44 -9.64
C ILE A 435 27.57 13.95 -8.45
N SER A 436 27.23 14.85 -7.52
CA SER A 436 26.35 14.54 -6.38
C SER A 436 24.88 14.83 -6.66
N ASN A 437 24.51 15.22 -7.88
CA ASN A 437 23.13 15.46 -8.28
C ASN A 437 22.71 14.49 -9.40
N VAL A 438 23.39 14.49 -10.55
CA VAL A 438 22.99 13.76 -11.75
C VAL A 438 23.00 12.22 -11.59
N PRO A 439 24.11 11.56 -11.19
CA PRO A 439 24.08 10.11 -10.97
C PRO A 439 23.07 9.68 -9.90
N PRO A 440 22.99 10.36 -8.73
CA PRO A 440 21.93 10.11 -7.76
C PRO A 440 20.53 10.20 -8.35
N SER A 441 20.20 11.28 -9.07
CA SER A 441 18.88 11.47 -9.67
C SER A 441 18.54 10.42 -10.73
N ILE A 442 19.52 9.97 -11.51
CA ILE A 442 19.31 8.88 -12.49
C ILE A 442 18.91 7.59 -11.77
N ILE A 443 19.65 7.23 -10.73
CA ILE A 443 19.43 5.97 -10.01
C ILE A 443 18.12 6.01 -9.23
N GLU A 444 17.81 7.13 -8.56
CA GLU A 444 16.55 7.38 -7.89
C GLU A 444 15.36 7.26 -8.86
N THR A 445 15.41 7.95 -10.01
CA THR A 445 14.36 7.88 -11.04
C THR A 445 14.13 6.44 -11.49
N PHE A 446 15.20 5.68 -11.70
CA PHE A 446 15.11 4.26 -12.01
C PHE A 446 14.39 3.47 -10.90
N PHE A 447 14.77 3.67 -9.63
CA PHE A 447 14.09 3.02 -8.51
C PHE A 447 12.62 3.38 -8.44
N MET A 448 12.24 4.63 -8.70
CA MET A 448 10.83 5.04 -8.73
C MET A 448 10.03 4.34 -9.83
N LEU A 449 10.62 4.13 -11.02
CA LEU A 449 10.00 3.32 -12.08
C LEU A 449 9.85 1.84 -11.67
N ILE A 450 10.86 1.30 -10.98
CA ILE A 450 10.80 -0.06 -10.44
C ILE A 450 9.79 -0.17 -9.30
N LEU A 451 9.59 0.87 -8.49
CA LEU A 451 8.58 0.93 -7.44
C LEU A 451 7.16 0.86 -8.02
N ILE A 452 6.88 1.54 -9.14
CA ILE A 452 5.59 1.40 -9.87
C ILE A 452 5.37 -0.06 -10.28
N THR A 453 6.41 -0.68 -10.84
CA THR A 453 6.38 -2.09 -11.26
C THR A 453 6.07 -3.02 -10.09
N GLY A 454 6.80 -2.86 -8.98
CA GLY A 454 6.57 -3.64 -7.75
C GLY A 454 5.19 -3.42 -7.16
N GLN A 455 4.66 -2.19 -7.19
CA GLN A 455 3.31 -1.89 -6.71
C GLN A 455 2.24 -2.58 -7.56
N ASN A 456 2.38 -2.58 -8.89
CA ASN A 456 1.43 -3.25 -9.78
C ASN A 456 1.40 -4.76 -9.55
N ASP A 457 2.56 -5.38 -9.35
CA ASP A 457 2.66 -6.82 -9.07
C ASP A 457 2.10 -7.16 -7.68
N ALA A 458 2.38 -6.31 -6.67
CA ALA A 458 1.84 -6.45 -5.32
C ALA A 458 0.30 -6.31 -5.31
N GLU A 459 -0.23 -5.29 -5.98
CA GLU A 459 -1.67 -5.05 -6.09
C GLU A 459 -2.39 -6.18 -6.83
N ALA A 460 -1.82 -6.67 -7.94
CA ALA A 460 -2.41 -7.80 -8.66
C ALA A 460 -2.50 -9.06 -7.78
N SER A 461 -1.52 -9.26 -6.88
CA SER A 461 -1.52 -10.37 -5.93
C SER A 461 -2.54 -10.12 -4.81
N ALA A 462 -2.54 -8.93 -4.20
CA ALA A 462 -3.48 -8.53 -3.17
C ALA A 462 -4.94 -8.62 -3.64
N HIS A 463 -5.22 -8.24 -4.88
CA HIS A 463 -6.53 -8.37 -5.49
C HIS A 463 -7.01 -9.84 -5.51
N ILE A 464 -6.15 -10.77 -5.94
CA ILE A 464 -6.48 -12.20 -5.97
C ILE A 464 -6.73 -12.70 -4.54
N ASP A 465 -5.88 -12.32 -3.60
CA ASP A 465 -5.97 -12.74 -2.20
C ASP A 465 -7.25 -12.24 -1.53
N LEU A 466 -7.59 -10.96 -1.67
CA LEU A 466 -8.83 -10.38 -1.15
C LEU A 466 -10.06 -10.99 -1.80
N THR A 467 -10.02 -11.25 -3.11
CA THR A 467 -11.12 -11.91 -3.83
C THR A 467 -11.31 -13.35 -3.33
N ASN A 468 -10.21 -14.09 -3.07
CA ASN A 468 -10.28 -15.43 -2.50
C ASN A 468 -10.90 -15.41 -1.09
N ILE A 469 -10.49 -14.48 -0.23
CA ILE A 469 -11.10 -14.31 1.10
C ILE A 469 -12.59 -14.03 0.96
N TYR A 470 -12.97 -13.08 0.10
CA TYR A 470 -14.36 -12.73 -0.15
C TYR A 470 -15.21 -13.94 -0.60
N TYR A 471 -14.75 -14.69 -1.59
CA TYR A 471 -15.46 -15.88 -2.08
C TYR A 471 -15.59 -16.98 -1.01
N ARG A 472 -14.56 -17.16 -0.18
CA ARG A 472 -14.61 -18.11 0.94
C ARG A 472 -15.67 -17.69 1.95
N ARG A 473 -15.73 -16.41 2.33
CA ARG A 473 -16.77 -15.88 3.21
C ARG A 473 -18.17 -16.01 2.62
N GLN A 474 -18.32 -15.77 1.32
CA GLN A 474 -19.62 -15.91 0.65
C GLN A 474 -20.11 -17.35 0.68
N ARG A 475 -19.21 -18.31 0.41
CA ARG A 475 -19.53 -19.73 0.47
C ARG A 475 -19.88 -20.20 1.88
N LEU A 476 -19.16 -19.72 2.90
CA LEU A 476 -19.48 -20.00 4.30
C LEU A 476 -20.85 -19.42 4.69
N LEU A 477 -21.19 -18.21 4.24
CA LEU A 477 -22.50 -17.61 4.51
C LEU A 477 -23.64 -18.39 3.84
N SER A 478 -23.48 -18.79 2.58
CA SER A 478 -24.44 -19.66 1.88
C SER A 478 -24.67 -20.95 2.67
N PHE A 479 -23.59 -21.60 3.12
CA PHE A 479 -23.69 -22.79 3.98
C PHE A 479 -24.51 -22.53 5.22
N MET A 480 -24.28 -21.41 5.93
CA MET A 480 -25.04 -21.10 7.14
C MET A 480 -26.52 -20.84 6.88
N GLN A 481 -26.86 -20.17 5.78
CA GLN A 481 -28.25 -19.94 5.40
C GLN A 481 -28.99 -21.25 5.08
N HIS A 482 -28.31 -22.20 4.43
CA HIS A 482 -28.88 -23.52 4.16
C HIS A 482 -28.94 -24.41 5.40
N ALA A 483 -27.92 -24.38 6.26
CA ALA A 483 -27.90 -25.07 7.54
C ALA A 483 -29.05 -24.64 8.45
N LYS A 484 -29.32 -23.33 8.50
CA LYS A 484 -30.44 -22.75 9.23
C LYS A 484 -31.78 -23.28 8.76
N LYS A 485 -32.05 -23.24 7.45
CA LYS A 485 -33.29 -23.77 6.86
C LYS A 485 -33.46 -25.25 7.17
N PHE A 486 -32.37 -26.03 7.06
CA PHE A 486 -32.41 -27.46 7.38
C PHE A 486 -32.77 -27.72 8.86
N CYS A 487 -32.20 -26.96 9.79
CA CYS A 487 -32.55 -27.06 11.21
C CYS A 487 -34.02 -26.67 11.47
N GLU A 488 -34.48 -25.55 10.91
CA GLU A 488 -35.87 -25.07 11.04
C GLU A 488 -36.87 -26.11 10.50
N ASP A 489 -36.60 -26.71 9.32
CA ASP A 489 -37.45 -27.75 8.72
C ASP A 489 -37.46 -29.04 9.57
N HIS A 490 -36.32 -29.42 10.16
CA HIS A 490 -36.20 -30.64 10.97
C HIS A 490 -36.83 -30.49 12.36
N GLU A 491 -36.83 -29.30 12.96
CA GLU A 491 -37.56 -29.01 14.20
C GLU A 491 -39.07 -29.05 13.96
N LEU A 492 -39.56 -28.43 12.88
CA LEU A 492 -40.98 -28.49 12.50
C LEU A 492 -41.47 -29.94 12.29
N SER A 493 -40.63 -30.78 11.68
CA SER A 493 -40.96 -32.19 11.46
C SER A 493 -40.98 -33.02 12.75
N LYS A 494 -40.26 -32.61 13.81
CA LYS A 494 -40.30 -33.28 15.12
C LYS A 494 -41.55 -32.91 15.91
N ASP A 495 -41.97 -31.65 15.85
CA ASP A 495 -43.17 -31.18 16.57
C ASP A 495 -44.47 -31.78 16.00
N VAL A 496 -44.52 -32.06 14.70
CA VAL A 496 -45.65 -32.75 14.06
C VAL A 496 -45.69 -34.26 14.39
N ALA A 497 -44.55 -34.84 14.79
CA ALA A 497 -44.43 -36.28 15.09
C ALA A 497 -44.71 -36.64 16.56
N VAL A 498 -44.99 -35.68 17.44
CA VAL A 498 -45.42 -35.94 18.83
C VAL A 498 -46.96 -36.05 18.85
N PRO A 499 -47.55 -37.24 19.04
CA PRO A 499 -48.99 -37.36 19.20
C PRO A 499 -49.39 -36.75 20.55
N ALA A 500 -50.44 -35.94 20.55
CA ALA A 500 -51.10 -35.50 21.78
C ALA A 500 -51.47 -36.73 22.61
N GLN A 501 -50.88 -36.85 23.82
CA GLN A 501 -51.33 -37.77 24.86
C GLN A 501 -52.38 -37.10 25.73
#